data_AF-A0A382YBI4-F1
#
_entry.id   AF-A0A382YBI4-F1
#
_cell.length_a   1.000
_cell.length_b   1.000
_cell.length_c   1.000
_cell.angle_alpha   90.00
_cell.angle_beta   90.00
_cell.angle_gamma   90.00
#
_symmetry.space_group_name_H-M   'P 1'
#
loop_
_entity.id
_entity.type
_entity.pdbx_description
1 polymer ?
#
loop_
_entity_poly.entity_id
_entity_poly.type
_entity_poly.pdbx_seq_one_letter_code
_entity_poly.pdbx_strand_id
1 'polypeptide(L)'
;MDFSARIFPSTVKRINTNWLPKLNDFKGLPKYGDSGDDRFSKKSSEVRFVIPAPREAHALMEKVPKCKLTTINRLHAALSKKYKTDFAYPVTTGIFLWMATHADDEMARQGRKRITPYWHTLKSNDQINPKYPFGIEAIRETLEAEGHTVIQKGKTIPHGEF
;
A
#
# COMPACT_ATOMS: atom_id res chain seq x y z
N MET A 1 20.82 31.47 -30.44
CA MET A 1 19.44 30.99 -30.69
C MET A 1 18.94 30.44 -29.37
N ASP A 2 18.06 31.19 -28.73
CA ASP A 2 17.56 30.97 -27.38
C ASP A 2 16.18 30.30 -27.48
N PHE A 3 16.04 29.08 -26.95
CA PHE A 3 14.79 28.32 -26.98
C PHE A 3 14.06 28.52 -25.65
N SER A 4 13.52 29.73 -25.49
CA SER A 4 12.53 30.00 -24.45
C SER A 4 11.14 29.50 -24.88
N ALA A 5 10.43 28.98 -23.87
CA ALA A 5 9.00 28.71 -23.79
C ALA A 5 8.46 27.39 -24.38
N ARG A 6 7.93 26.55 -23.47
CA ARG A 6 6.47 26.35 -23.33
C ARG A 6 6.16 25.75 -21.95
N ILE A 7 5.89 26.60 -20.98
CA ILE A 7 5.20 26.20 -19.75
C ILE A 7 3.70 26.20 -20.08
N PHE A 8 3.09 25.01 -20.09
CA PHE A 8 1.64 24.89 -20.09
C PHE A 8 1.12 25.18 -18.68
N PRO A 9 0.20 26.15 -18.49
CA PRO A 9 -0.49 26.29 -17.21
C PRO A 9 -1.46 25.12 -17.08
N SER A 10 -1.14 24.13 -16.24
CA SER A 10 -2.08 23.08 -15.90
C SER A 10 -3.12 23.62 -14.93
N THR A 11 -4.29 24.00 -15.44
CA THR A 11 -5.50 24.33 -14.67
C THR A 11 -6.17 23.06 -14.16
N VAL A 12 -5.39 22.13 -13.61
CA VAL A 12 -5.93 21.05 -12.78
C VAL A 12 -5.86 21.57 -11.36
N LYS A 13 -7.02 21.76 -10.71
CA LYS A 13 -7.11 22.08 -9.29
C LYS A 13 -6.27 21.03 -8.55
N ARG A 14 -5.06 21.41 -8.15
CA ARG A 14 -4.12 20.52 -7.45
C ARG A 14 -4.85 20.10 -6.18
N ILE A 15 -5.43 18.90 -6.16
CA ILE A 15 -5.98 18.35 -4.94
C ILE A 15 -4.75 18.22 -4.05
N ASN A 16 -4.63 19.13 -3.08
CA ASN A 16 -3.57 19.12 -2.08
C ASN A 16 -3.85 17.92 -1.17
N THR A 17 -3.53 16.74 -1.69
CA THR A 17 -3.84 15.47 -1.05
C THR A 17 -2.73 15.25 -0.04
N ASN A 18 -2.87 15.89 1.11
CA ASN A 18 -1.92 15.76 2.21
C ASN A 18 -2.16 14.38 2.85
N TRP A 19 -1.44 13.37 2.38
CA TRP A 19 -1.61 11.97 2.80
C TRP A 19 -1.00 11.74 4.17
N LEU A 20 0.09 12.44 4.49
CA LEU A 20 0.80 12.27 5.75
C LEU A 20 -0.07 12.59 6.99
N PRO A 21 -0.85 13.69 7.05
CA PRO A 21 -1.81 13.91 8.13
C PRO A 21 -2.90 12.84 8.18
N LYS A 22 -3.38 12.35 7.02
CA LYS A 22 -4.41 11.29 6.99
C LYS A 22 -3.85 9.97 7.54
N LEU A 23 -2.59 9.66 7.25
CA LEU A 23 -1.90 8.49 7.77
C LEU A 23 -1.68 8.57 9.29
N ASN A 24 -1.42 9.78 9.80
CA ASN A 24 -1.22 10.06 11.22
C ASN A 24 -2.54 10.28 11.98
N ASP A 25 -3.67 10.32 11.29
CA ASP A 25 -4.98 10.45 11.92
C ASP A 25 -5.46 9.09 12.44
N PHE A 26 -5.46 8.94 13.77
CA PHE A 26 -5.79 7.69 14.43
C PHE A 26 -7.30 7.41 14.44
N LYS A 27 -8.19 8.41 14.30
CA LYS A 27 -9.67 8.26 14.33
C LYS A 27 -10.23 7.23 15.33
N GLY A 28 -9.58 7.10 16.50
CA GLY A 28 -9.95 6.11 17.53
C GLY A 28 -9.65 4.66 17.17
N LEU A 29 -8.59 4.40 16.40
CA LEU A 29 -8.05 3.08 16.06
C LEU A 29 -6.90 2.70 17.01
N PRO A 30 -6.64 1.39 17.25
CA PRO A 30 -7.32 0.23 16.68
C PRO A 30 -8.77 0.05 17.20
N LYS A 31 -9.61 -0.59 16.39
CA LYS A 31 -10.98 -1.00 16.78
C LYS A 31 -11.13 -2.51 16.71
N TYR A 32 -11.94 -3.04 17.61
CA TYR A 32 -12.22 -4.47 17.73
C TYR A 32 -13.71 -4.73 17.58
N GLY A 33 -14.05 -5.94 17.18
CA GLY A 33 -15.42 -6.41 17.16
C GLY A 33 -15.50 -7.90 16.91
N ASP A 34 -16.71 -8.41 17.06
CA ASP A 34 -17.05 -9.80 16.79
C ASP A 34 -17.92 -9.86 15.54
N SER A 35 -17.67 -10.83 14.67
CA SER A 35 -18.47 -11.04 13.45
C SER A 35 -19.91 -11.49 13.73
N GLY A 36 -20.27 -11.69 15.01
CA GLY A 36 -21.64 -11.97 15.46
C GLY A 36 -22.56 -10.74 15.44
N ASP A 37 -22.03 -9.53 15.24
CA ASP A 37 -22.83 -8.32 15.03
C ASP A 37 -23.36 -8.31 13.57
N ASP A 38 -24.69 -8.17 13.40
CA ASP A 38 -25.53 -8.50 12.23
C ASP A 38 -25.10 -7.95 10.85
N ARG A 39 -24.01 -7.18 10.77
CA ARG A 39 -23.47 -6.57 9.55
C ARG A 39 -22.54 -7.47 8.73
N PHE A 40 -22.10 -8.61 9.26
CA PHE A 40 -21.10 -9.48 8.62
C PHE A 40 -21.47 -10.98 8.65
N SER A 41 -22.69 -11.30 8.17
CA SER A 41 -23.23 -12.64 7.83
C SER A 41 -23.10 -13.79 8.85
N LYS A 42 -24.28 -14.35 9.17
CA LYS A 42 -24.51 -15.67 9.78
C LYS A 42 -23.69 -16.80 9.12
N LYS A 43 -22.55 -17.16 9.72
CA LYS A 43 -22.10 -18.56 9.91
C LYS A 43 -20.80 -18.60 10.71
N SER A 44 -20.80 -19.50 11.70
CA SER A 44 -19.66 -20.04 12.43
C SER A 44 -19.04 -19.11 13.48
N SER A 45 -19.27 -19.44 14.77
CA SER A 45 -18.45 -19.13 15.96
C SER A 45 -17.79 -17.73 16.02
N GLU A 46 -18.22 -16.86 16.96
CA GLU A 46 -17.60 -15.55 17.29
C GLU A 46 -16.19 -15.34 16.73
N VAL A 47 -16.07 -14.74 15.54
CA VAL A 47 -14.76 -14.43 14.95
C VAL A 47 -14.39 -13.02 15.36
N ARG A 48 -13.33 -12.89 16.15
CA ARG A 48 -12.78 -11.61 16.59
C ARG A 48 -11.95 -11.00 15.49
N PHE A 49 -12.16 -9.72 15.22
CA PHE A 49 -11.36 -8.97 14.27
C PHE A 49 -10.76 -7.70 14.86
N VAL A 50 -9.71 -7.21 14.20
CA VAL A 50 -9.14 -5.88 14.46
C VAL A 50 -9.12 -5.05 13.20
N ILE A 51 -9.50 -3.77 13.32
CA ILE A 51 -9.17 -2.73 12.36
C ILE A 51 -7.95 -1.99 12.94
N PRO A 52 -6.76 -2.14 12.35
CA PRO A 52 -5.53 -1.55 12.90
C PRO A 52 -5.53 -0.03 12.71
N ALA A 53 -4.64 0.72 13.37
CA ALA A 53 -4.40 2.11 12.98
C ALA A 53 -3.56 2.18 11.68
N PRO A 54 -3.73 3.20 10.82
CA PRO A 54 -2.98 3.29 9.56
C PRO A 54 -1.47 3.29 9.76
N ARG A 55 -0.99 4.02 10.77
CA ARG A 55 0.44 4.08 11.14
C ARG A 55 0.99 2.71 11.59
N GLU A 56 0.18 1.81 12.10
CA GLU A 56 0.64 0.47 12.49
C GLU A 56 0.84 -0.44 11.28
N ALA A 57 -0.07 -0.39 10.31
CA ALA A 57 0.10 -1.07 9.05
C ALA A 57 1.36 -0.55 8.33
N HIS A 58 1.57 0.76 8.34
CA HIS A 58 2.77 1.40 7.80
C HIS A 58 4.05 0.98 8.52
N ALA A 59 4.05 0.95 9.85
CA ALA A 59 5.20 0.52 10.65
C ALA A 59 5.61 -0.94 10.39
N LEU A 60 4.70 -1.80 9.92
CA LEU A 60 5.07 -3.14 9.48
C LEU A 60 5.77 -3.13 8.11
N MET A 61 5.42 -2.21 7.21
CA MET A 61 6.13 -2.01 5.95
C MET A 61 7.54 -1.45 6.20
N GLU A 62 7.68 -0.48 7.12
CA GLU A 62 8.97 0.11 7.52
C GLU A 62 9.97 -0.95 8.06
N LYS A 63 9.46 -2.05 8.62
CA LYS A 63 10.27 -3.13 9.20
C LYS A 63 10.78 -4.13 8.18
N VAL A 64 10.32 -4.08 6.93
CA VAL A 64 10.77 -5.03 5.90
C VAL A 64 12.22 -4.69 5.52
N PRO A 65 13.18 -5.60 5.73
CA PRO A 65 14.57 -5.32 5.41
C PRO A 65 14.80 -5.17 3.91
N LYS A 66 15.88 -4.47 3.54
CA LYS A 66 16.32 -4.37 2.14
C LYS A 66 16.48 -5.75 1.51
N CYS A 67 16.07 -5.89 0.24
CA CYS A 67 16.12 -7.14 -0.53
C CYS A 67 15.29 -8.28 0.09
N LYS A 68 14.33 -7.97 0.97
CA LYS A 68 13.35 -8.92 1.51
C LYS A 68 11.96 -8.49 1.11
N LEU A 69 11.09 -9.48 0.93
CA LEU A 69 9.71 -9.25 0.52
C LEU A 69 8.75 -9.76 1.58
N THR A 70 7.65 -9.04 1.71
CA THR A 70 6.48 -9.46 2.48
C THR A 70 5.24 -9.44 1.58
N THR A 71 4.13 -9.92 2.11
CA THR A 71 2.84 -9.86 1.44
C THR A 71 1.80 -9.22 2.35
N ILE A 72 0.74 -8.69 1.75
CA ILE A 72 -0.43 -8.20 2.49
C ILE A 72 -0.98 -9.25 3.47
N ASN A 73 -0.94 -10.54 3.12
CA ASN A 73 -1.36 -11.63 4.00
C ASN A 73 -0.45 -11.79 5.23
N ARG A 74 0.87 -11.63 5.06
CA ARG A 74 1.81 -11.63 6.20
C ARG A 74 1.57 -10.44 7.11
N LEU A 75 1.24 -9.28 6.55
CA LEU A 75 0.87 -8.09 7.34
C LEU A 75 -0.43 -8.32 8.13
N HIS A 76 -1.46 -8.91 7.50
CA HIS A 76 -2.69 -9.30 8.21
C HIS A 76 -2.41 -10.25 9.37
N ALA A 77 -1.59 -11.29 9.15
CA ALA A 77 -1.23 -12.25 10.18
C ALA A 77 -0.43 -11.61 11.33
N ALA A 78 0.49 -10.68 11.02
CA ALA A 78 1.23 -9.95 12.04
C ALA A 78 0.30 -9.07 12.91
N LEU A 79 -0.68 -8.42 12.29
CA LEU A 79 -1.66 -7.59 12.99
C LEU A 79 -2.61 -8.42 13.84
N SER A 80 -3.18 -9.51 13.31
CA SER A 80 -4.08 -10.37 14.09
C SER A 80 -3.36 -11.03 15.26
N LYS A 81 -2.13 -11.50 15.04
CA LYS A 81 -1.28 -12.04 16.10
C LYS A 81 -0.97 -11.01 17.18
N LYS A 82 -0.65 -9.77 16.80
CA LYS A 82 -0.39 -8.67 17.74
C LYS A 82 -1.60 -8.42 18.65
N TYR A 83 -2.80 -8.48 18.08
CA TYR A 83 -4.04 -8.13 18.75
C TYR A 83 -4.83 -9.31 19.32
N LYS A 84 -4.32 -10.54 19.17
CA LYS A 84 -4.98 -11.78 19.62
C LYS A 84 -6.39 -11.92 19.04
N THR A 85 -6.57 -11.50 17.79
CA THR A 85 -7.79 -11.67 17.01
C THR A 85 -7.61 -12.76 15.97
N ASP A 86 -8.71 -13.26 15.42
CA ASP A 86 -8.67 -14.30 14.38
C ASP A 86 -8.15 -13.72 13.06
N PHE A 87 -8.52 -12.46 12.76
CA PHE A 87 -8.00 -11.75 11.59
C PHE A 87 -7.88 -10.23 11.81
N ALA A 88 -7.10 -9.60 10.93
CA ALA A 88 -7.10 -8.15 10.74
C ALA A 88 -7.93 -7.83 9.50
N TYR A 89 -8.81 -6.82 9.57
CA TYR A 89 -9.83 -6.59 8.56
C TYR A 89 -9.19 -6.31 7.18
N PRO A 90 -9.33 -7.21 6.17
CA PRO A 90 -8.46 -7.18 5.00
C PRO A 90 -8.61 -5.94 4.12
N VAL A 91 -9.87 -5.52 3.89
CA VAL A 91 -10.17 -4.37 3.02
C VAL A 91 -9.60 -3.08 3.62
N THR A 92 -9.89 -2.83 4.90
CA THR A 92 -9.42 -1.62 5.59
C THR A 92 -7.91 -1.59 5.73
N THR A 93 -7.28 -2.73 6.03
CA THR A 93 -5.81 -2.82 6.08
C THR A 93 -5.20 -2.50 4.71
N GLY A 94 -5.77 -3.03 3.62
CA GLY A 94 -5.34 -2.69 2.26
C GLY A 94 -5.46 -1.19 1.93
N ILE A 95 -6.53 -0.53 2.36
CA ILE A 95 -6.71 0.92 2.20
C ILE A 95 -5.64 1.69 2.98
N PHE A 96 -5.30 1.26 4.19
CA PHE A 96 -4.27 1.91 5.00
C PHE A 96 -2.86 1.72 4.45
N LEU A 97 -2.54 0.54 3.93
CA LEU A 97 -1.27 0.31 3.23
C LEU A 97 -1.18 1.20 1.98
N TRP A 98 -2.24 1.27 1.19
CA TRP A 98 -2.30 2.17 0.03
C TRP A 98 -2.11 3.64 0.45
N MET A 99 -2.81 4.11 1.48
CA MET A 99 -2.65 5.45 2.03
C MET A 99 -1.20 5.72 2.48
N ALA A 100 -0.57 4.76 3.15
CA ALA A 100 0.82 4.85 3.60
C ALA A 100 1.78 4.99 2.41
N THR A 101 1.62 4.19 1.36
CA THR A 101 2.47 4.29 0.16
C THR A 101 2.37 5.67 -0.51
N HIS A 102 1.17 6.25 -0.57
CA HIS A 102 0.97 7.60 -1.14
C HIS A 102 1.57 8.69 -0.25
N ALA A 103 1.56 8.53 1.08
CA ALA A 103 2.27 9.43 1.98
C ALA A 103 3.80 9.34 1.82
N ASP A 104 4.35 8.13 1.64
CA ASP A 104 5.77 7.93 1.36
C ASP A 104 6.19 8.58 0.02
N ASP A 105 5.42 8.38 -1.05
CA ASP A 105 5.67 9.00 -2.35
C ASP A 105 5.54 10.54 -2.29
N GLU A 106 4.56 11.07 -1.55
CA GLU A 106 4.45 12.51 -1.30
C GLU A 106 5.71 13.06 -0.61
N MET A 107 6.17 12.40 0.46
CA MET A 107 7.41 12.78 1.15
C MET A 107 8.63 12.70 0.22
N ALA A 108 8.72 11.67 -0.63
CA ALA A 108 9.79 11.52 -1.61
C ALA A 108 9.84 12.71 -2.58
N ARG A 109 8.69 13.11 -3.13
CA ARG A 109 8.55 14.26 -4.03
C ARG A 109 8.89 15.60 -3.37
N GLN A 110 8.75 15.68 -2.05
CA GLN A 110 9.17 16.84 -1.24
C GLN A 110 10.67 16.79 -0.86
N GLY A 111 11.44 15.84 -1.39
CA GLY A 111 12.90 15.75 -1.17
C GLY A 111 13.32 14.88 0.01
N ARG A 112 12.40 14.12 0.63
CA ARG A 112 12.76 13.18 1.69
C ARG A 112 13.58 12.04 1.09
N LYS A 113 14.83 11.92 1.52
CA LYS A 113 15.78 10.91 1.02
C LYS A 113 15.46 9.47 1.45
N ARG A 114 14.78 9.31 2.59
CA ARG A 114 14.44 8.00 3.17
C ARG A 114 12.95 7.90 3.34
N ILE A 115 12.35 7.02 2.55
CA ILE A 115 10.93 6.65 2.60
C ILE A 115 10.83 5.15 2.89
N THR A 116 9.63 4.69 3.20
CA THR A 116 9.37 3.25 3.34
C THR A 116 9.53 2.58 1.98
N PRO A 117 10.27 1.45 1.88
CA PRO A 117 10.42 0.71 0.63
C PRO A 117 9.13 -0.07 0.34
N TYR A 118 8.06 0.64 0.00
CA TYR A 118 6.75 0.02 -0.14
C TYR A 118 6.69 -1.02 -1.26
N TRP A 119 7.63 -1.02 -2.21
CA TRP A 119 7.82 -2.08 -3.21
C TRP A 119 8.14 -3.44 -2.60
N HIS A 120 8.61 -3.51 -1.34
CA HIS A 120 8.80 -4.78 -0.63
C HIS A 120 7.50 -5.44 -0.15
N THR A 121 6.38 -4.71 -0.19
CA THR A 121 5.07 -5.24 0.21
C THR A 121 4.26 -5.65 -1.03
N LEU A 122 4.21 -6.95 -1.29
CA LEU A 122 3.44 -7.50 -2.40
C LEU A 122 1.96 -7.68 -2.03
N LYS A 123 1.08 -7.75 -3.03
CA LYS A 123 -0.27 -8.27 -2.81
C LYS A 123 -0.23 -9.79 -2.61
N SER A 124 -1.38 -10.42 -2.45
CA SER A 124 -1.48 -11.87 -2.34
C SER A 124 -0.89 -12.57 -3.58
N ASN A 125 -0.37 -13.78 -3.38
CA ASN A 125 0.29 -14.61 -4.40
C ASN A 125 1.58 -13.98 -4.97
N ASP A 126 2.31 -13.21 -4.14
CA ASP A 126 3.62 -12.63 -4.46
C ASP A 126 3.61 -11.76 -5.72
N GLN A 127 2.54 -11.00 -5.93
CA GLN A 127 2.39 -10.12 -7.08
C GLN A 127 2.64 -8.65 -6.69
N ILE A 128 3.18 -7.87 -7.62
CA ILE A 128 3.26 -6.41 -7.48
C ILE A 128 1.86 -5.83 -7.35
N ASN A 129 1.69 -4.82 -6.49
CA ASN A 129 0.43 -4.11 -6.35
C ASN A 129 0.38 -2.95 -7.37
N PRO A 130 -0.47 -3.01 -8.42
CA PRO A 130 -0.54 -1.95 -9.43
C PRO A 130 -1.06 -0.61 -8.90
N LYS A 131 -1.63 -0.59 -7.68
CA LYS A 131 -2.16 0.62 -7.04
C LYS A 131 -1.08 1.41 -6.27
N TYR A 132 0.11 0.86 -6.12
CA TYR A 132 1.21 1.56 -5.46
C TYR A 132 1.79 2.66 -6.34
N PRO A 133 2.31 3.74 -5.73
CA PRO A 133 3.05 4.75 -6.47
C PRO A 133 4.27 4.13 -7.17
N PHE A 134 4.78 4.82 -8.19
CA PHE A 134 5.81 4.37 -9.17
C PHE A 134 5.27 3.51 -10.33
N GLY A 135 4.16 2.80 -10.16
CA GLY A 135 3.64 1.91 -11.20
C GLY A 135 4.43 0.61 -11.35
N ILE A 136 3.88 -0.35 -12.11
CA ILE A 136 4.39 -1.72 -12.13
C ILE A 136 5.84 -1.79 -12.65
N GLU A 137 6.16 -1.07 -13.73
CA GLU A 137 7.50 -1.16 -14.34
C GLU A 137 8.60 -0.61 -13.44
N ALA A 138 8.40 0.56 -12.83
CA ALA A 138 9.41 1.12 -11.93
C ALA A 138 9.58 0.27 -10.65
N ILE A 139 8.49 -0.33 -10.15
CA ILE A 139 8.58 -1.29 -9.03
C ILE A 139 9.36 -2.54 -9.47
N ARG A 140 9.10 -3.05 -10.68
CA ARG A 140 9.84 -4.19 -11.26
C ARG A 140 11.33 -3.89 -11.33
N GLU A 141 11.71 -2.78 -11.95
CA GLU A 141 13.11 -2.36 -12.08
C GLU A 141 13.79 -2.20 -10.71
N THR A 142 13.08 -1.64 -9.73
CA THR A 142 13.59 -1.48 -8.36
C THR A 142 13.84 -2.84 -7.69
N LEU A 143 12.90 -3.78 -7.84
CA LEU A 143 13.03 -5.14 -7.29
C LEU A 143 14.16 -5.91 -7.98
N GLU A 144 14.30 -5.79 -9.30
CA GLU A 144 15.38 -6.40 -10.07
C GLU A 144 16.75 -5.85 -9.67
N ALA A 145 16.86 -4.52 -9.47
CA ALA A 145 18.09 -3.88 -8.98
C ALA A 145 18.46 -4.33 -7.55
N GLU A 146 17.49 -4.78 -6.76
CA GLU A 146 17.71 -5.38 -5.44
C GLU A 146 18.01 -6.89 -5.50
N GLY A 147 18.04 -7.49 -6.70
CA GLY A 147 18.38 -8.89 -6.94
C GLY A 147 17.19 -9.85 -6.98
N HIS A 148 15.96 -9.35 -7.07
CA HIS A 148 14.78 -10.19 -7.23
C HIS A 148 14.50 -10.54 -8.69
N THR A 149 14.03 -11.76 -8.95
CA THR A 149 13.50 -12.13 -10.26
C THR A 149 12.01 -11.79 -10.32
N VAL A 150 11.63 -10.90 -11.25
CA VAL A 150 10.23 -10.56 -11.51
C VAL A 150 9.80 -11.22 -12.82
N ILE A 151 8.70 -11.96 -12.79
CA ILE A 151 8.19 -12.69 -13.96
C ILE A 151 6.80 -12.18 -14.30
N GLN A 152 6.60 -11.78 -15.54
CA GLN A 152 5.25 -11.48 -16.04
C GLN A 152 4.47 -12.80 -16.25
N LYS A 153 3.34 -12.95 -15.56
CA LYS A 153 2.41 -14.07 -15.76
C LYS A 153 1.13 -13.56 -16.42
N GLY A 154 0.81 -14.05 -17.62
CA GLY A 154 -0.34 -13.60 -18.43
C GLY A 154 0.05 -12.66 -19.57
N LYS A 155 -0.88 -12.34 -20.49
CA LYS A 155 -0.59 -11.61 -21.73
C LYS A 155 -0.64 -10.08 -21.58
N THR A 156 0.26 -9.41 -22.30
CA THR A 156 0.04 -8.08 -22.89
C THR A 156 -0.59 -8.27 -24.27
N ILE A 157 -1.73 -7.64 -24.59
CA ILE A 157 -2.18 -7.44 -25.98
C ILE A 157 -2.53 -5.96 -26.17
N PRO A 158 -1.61 -5.15 -26.71
CA PRO A 158 -1.97 -3.93 -27.42
C PRO A 158 -2.20 -4.31 -28.91
N HIS A 159 -3.44 -4.21 -29.40
CA HIS A 159 -3.72 -4.23 -30.83
C HIS A 159 -3.26 -2.88 -31.43
N GLY A 160 -2.58 -2.94 -32.57
CA GLY A 160 -1.85 -1.83 -33.18
C GLY A 160 -2.68 -0.60 -33.57
N GLU A 161 -1.92 0.44 -33.91
CA GLU A 161 -2.35 1.70 -34.49
C GLU A 161 -3.26 1.49 -35.71
N PHE A 162 -4.33 2.28 -35.81
CA PHE A 162 -5.06 2.58 -37.05
C PHE A 162 -4.96 4.08 -37.32
#